data_AF-A0A2V6JXJ9-F1
#
_entry.id   AF-A0A2V6JXJ9-F1
#
_cell.length_a   1.000
_cell.length_b   1.000
_cell.length_c   1.000
_cell.angle_alpha   90.00
_cell.angle_beta   90.00
_cell.angle_gamma   90.00
#
_symmetry.space_group_name_H-M   'P 1'
#
loop_
_entity.id
_entity.type
_entity.pdbx_description
1 polymer ?
#
loop_
_entity_poly.entity_id
_entity_poly.type
_entity_poly.pdbx_seq_one_letter_code
_entity_poly.pdbx_strand_id
1 'polypeptide(L)'
;MPQSLVSSKALAVNDNLIFWLDAPQTWNRKTRWVTLAGWCVWRSGPPLQAIRATIGGHVFEARVFHDRHDVIQHCGVSADQVRCGFSLEVRLPRGEWPLRIEASNGADGYCIVWQKNVVGPIFLSADERRQRRGKTQVAAADRFHWWLDRPLNWDKLDRELPICGWCIDRVEERITGFRARVGRQIFRGTYGIQRRDLRGSFPDSPYAHCAGFAATAKLPLGRSTLALEVRDVRGEWRSFL
;
A
#
# COMPACT_ATOMS: atom_id res chain seq x y z
N MET A 1 8.87 -18.33 -27.52
CA MET A 1 7.87 -17.36 -28.01
C MET A 1 7.59 -16.37 -26.88
N PRO A 2 8.22 -15.19 -26.86
CA PRO A 2 8.02 -14.23 -25.78
C PRO A 2 6.67 -13.54 -26.00
N GLN A 3 5.67 -13.91 -25.21
CA GLN A 3 4.43 -13.16 -25.15
C GLN A 3 4.68 -11.88 -24.36
N SER A 4 4.56 -10.78 -25.10
CA SER A 4 4.49 -9.39 -24.66
C SER A 4 3.82 -9.24 -23.29
N LEU A 5 4.61 -8.80 -22.31
CA LEU A 5 4.11 -8.10 -21.13
C LEU A 5 3.37 -6.86 -21.64
N VAL A 6 2.04 -6.89 -21.62
CA VAL A 6 1.23 -5.69 -21.79
C VAL A 6 1.48 -4.82 -20.56
N SER A 7 2.50 -3.99 -20.71
CA SER A 7 2.85 -2.87 -19.86
C SER A 7 1.61 -1.99 -19.76
N SER A 8 0.98 -1.93 -18.58
CA SER A 8 0.09 -0.81 -18.26
C SER A 8 0.96 0.39 -17.88
N LYS A 9 1.76 0.85 -18.85
CA LYS A 9 2.36 2.17 -18.83
C LYS A 9 1.19 3.14 -18.89
N ALA A 10 0.79 3.70 -17.75
CA ALA A 10 -0.03 4.89 -17.78
C ALA A 10 0.72 5.91 -18.67
N LEU A 11 0.08 6.41 -19.73
CA LEU A 11 0.54 7.63 -20.36
C LEU A 11 0.49 8.68 -19.26
N ALA A 12 1.65 9.06 -18.72
CA ALA A 12 1.75 10.21 -17.85
C ALA A 12 1.29 11.41 -18.68
N VAL A 13 0.20 12.05 -18.27
CA VAL A 13 -0.32 13.28 -18.92
C VAL A 13 0.64 14.46 -18.71
N ASN A 14 1.64 14.29 -17.84
CA ASN A 14 2.71 15.24 -17.57
C ASN A 14 4.04 14.49 -17.37
N ASP A 15 5.04 14.73 -18.23
CA ASP A 15 6.34 14.06 -18.20
C ASP A 15 7.15 14.36 -16.92
N ASN A 16 6.79 15.42 -16.19
CA ASN A 16 7.43 15.82 -14.94
C ASN A 16 6.93 15.02 -13.72
N LEU A 17 5.97 14.12 -13.86
CA LEU A 17 5.40 13.33 -12.76
C LEU A 17 5.79 11.85 -12.87
N ILE A 18 6.21 11.28 -11.76
CA ILE A 18 6.42 9.83 -11.60
C ILE A 18 5.40 9.34 -10.59
N PHE A 19 4.61 8.35 -10.98
CA PHE A 19 3.50 7.83 -10.20
C PHE A 19 3.46 6.32 -10.27
N TRP A 20 3.11 5.70 -9.14
CA TRP A 20 2.83 4.28 -9.07
C TRP A 20 1.71 3.98 -8.08
N LEU A 21 0.95 2.93 -8.36
CA LEU A 21 -0.14 2.45 -7.54
C LEU A 21 0.19 1.05 -6.99
N ASP A 22 0.38 0.96 -5.68
CA ASP A 22 0.65 -0.27 -4.93
C ASP A 22 -0.65 -1.06 -4.64
N ALA A 23 -1.76 -0.35 -4.41
CA ALA A 23 -3.08 -0.92 -4.17
C ALA A 23 -4.18 -0.09 -4.85
N PRO A 24 -5.26 -0.73 -5.35
CA PRO A 24 -5.54 -2.16 -5.27
C PRO A 24 -4.79 -2.96 -6.34
N GLN A 25 -4.25 -4.11 -5.95
CA GLN A 25 -3.67 -5.08 -6.88
C GLN A 25 -4.75 -5.66 -7.82
N THR A 26 -5.98 -5.86 -7.30
CA THR A 26 -7.13 -6.34 -8.07
C THR A 26 -8.37 -5.47 -7.86
N TRP A 27 -9.09 -5.23 -8.95
CA TRP A 27 -10.31 -4.42 -8.93
C TRP A 27 -11.53 -5.29 -8.61
N ASN A 28 -11.87 -5.41 -7.32
CA ASN A 28 -13.00 -6.22 -6.87
C ASN A 28 -14.35 -5.52 -7.13
N ARG A 29 -15.16 -6.09 -8.03
CA ARG A 29 -16.51 -5.60 -8.37
C ARG A 29 -17.57 -5.82 -7.27
N LYS A 30 -17.19 -6.30 -6.08
CA LYS A 30 -18.13 -6.60 -4.97
C LYS A 30 -18.03 -5.64 -3.79
N THR A 31 -17.06 -4.73 -3.77
CA THR A 31 -16.87 -3.79 -2.65
C THR A 31 -17.12 -2.36 -3.10
N ARG A 32 -17.84 -1.58 -2.29
CA ARG A 32 -18.00 -0.13 -2.55
C ARG A 32 -16.84 0.70 -2.07
N TRP A 33 -15.97 0.16 -1.22
CA TRP A 33 -14.79 0.85 -0.75
C TRP A 33 -13.56 0.16 -1.30
N VAL A 34 -12.64 0.97 -1.82
CA VAL A 34 -11.35 0.53 -2.31
C VAL A 34 -10.29 1.46 -1.75
N THR A 35 -9.21 0.89 -1.22
CA THR A 35 -8.05 1.65 -0.79
C THR A 35 -7.14 1.83 -2.00
N LEU A 36 -6.88 3.08 -2.38
CA LEU A 36 -5.83 3.41 -3.33
C LEU A 36 -4.60 3.77 -2.51
N ALA A 37 -3.51 3.03 -2.70
CA ALA A 37 -2.23 3.34 -2.06
C ALA A 37 -1.12 3.27 -3.09
N GLY A 38 -0.08 4.07 -2.90
CA GLY A 38 1.01 4.18 -3.84
C GLY A 38 1.92 5.34 -3.51
N TRP A 39 2.63 5.84 -4.52
CA TRP A 39 3.52 6.97 -4.36
C TRP A 39 3.49 7.88 -5.59
N CYS A 40 3.79 9.16 -5.37
CA CYS A 40 3.82 10.18 -6.41
C CYS A 40 4.89 11.23 -6.13
N VAL A 41 5.80 11.44 -7.09
CA VAL A 41 6.89 12.43 -7.00
C VAL A 41 6.97 13.26 -8.28
N TRP A 42 7.48 14.48 -8.15
CA TRP A 42 7.84 15.34 -9.27
C TRP A 42 9.32 15.09 -9.62
N ARG A 43 9.66 15.04 -10.91
CA ARG A 43 11.06 15.00 -11.35
C ARG A 43 11.78 16.29 -10.99
N SER A 44 11.07 17.41 -11.11
CA SER A 44 11.54 18.75 -10.76
C SER A 44 10.39 19.58 -10.20
N GLY A 45 10.65 20.33 -9.14
CA GLY A 45 9.67 21.21 -8.49
C GLY A 45 9.37 20.82 -7.03
N PRO A 46 8.39 21.49 -6.41
CA PRO A 46 8.04 21.27 -5.01
C PRO A 46 7.47 19.86 -4.75
N PRO A 47 7.55 19.36 -3.50
CA PRO A 47 7.04 18.05 -3.12
C PRO A 47 5.52 17.95 -3.22
N LEU A 48 5.02 16.72 -3.23
CA LEU A 48 3.60 16.39 -3.16
C LEU A 48 2.93 17.07 -1.96
N GLN A 49 1.86 17.83 -2.21
CA GLN A 49 1.07 18.50 -1.17
C GLN A 49 -0.37 17.99 -1.06
N ALA A 50 -0.94 17.50 -2.17
CA ALA A 50 -2.26 16.90 -2.17
C ALA A 50 -2.34 15.80 -3.23
N ILE A 51 -3.03 14.71 -2.90
CA ILE A 51 -3.48 13.74 -3.90
C ILE A 51 -4.97 13.53 -3.72
N ARG A 52 -5.72 13.48 -4.82
CA ARG A 52 -7.15 13.21 -4.78
C ARG A 52 -7.56 12.22 -5.85
N ALA A 53 -8.57 11.43 -5.52
CA ALA A 53 -9.25 10.59 -6.47
C ALA A 53 -10.63 11.16 -6.80
N THR A 54 -10.96 11.22 -8.09
CA THR A 54 -12.26 11.68 -8.57
C THR A 54 -12.98 10.56 -9.32
N ILE A 55 -14.25 10.34 -8.97
CA ILE A 55 -15.07 9.29 -9.59
C ILE A 55 -16.56 9.63 -9.46
N GLY A 56 -17.29 9.62 -10.57
CA GLY A 56 -18.74 9.86 -10.57
C GLY A 56 -19.17 11.16 -9.86
N GLY A 57 -18.39 12.23 -9.98
CA GLY A 57 -18.64 13.52 -9.32
C GLY A 57 -18.23 13.59 -7.84
N HIS A 58 -17.73 12.49 -7.26
CA HIS A 58 -17.18 12.47 -5.91
C HIS A 58 -15.67 12.71 -5.92
N VAL A 59 -15.18 13.41 -4.90
CA VAL A 59 -13.76 13.70 -4.70
C VAL A 59 -13.33 13.16 -3.34
N PHE A 60 -12.22 12.42 -3.31
CA PHE A 60 -11.60 11.87 -2.10
C PHE A 60 -10.16 12.38 -2.06
N GLU A 61 -9.80 13.15 -1.04
CA GLU A 61 -8.48 13.81 -0.96
C GLU A 61 -7.68 13.32 0.23
N ALA A 62 -6.38 13.12 0.02
CA ALA A 62 -5.38 12.88 1.05
C ALA A 62 -4.30 13.96 0.97
N ARG A 63 -3.97 14.52 2.14
CA ARG A 63 -2.85 15.46 2.35
C ARG A 63 -1.83 14.94 3.37
N VAL A 64 -2.14 13.79 3.96
CA VAL A 64 -1.25 13.09 4.88
C VAL A 64 -0.52 12.06 4.05
N PHE A 65 0.80 12.19 4.05
CA PHE A 65 1.69 11.37 3.26
C PHE A 65 2.69 10.71 4.19
N HIS A 66 3.24 9.58 3.77
CA HIS A 66 4.28 8.87 4.50
C HIS A 66 5.55 8.78 3.69
N ASP A 67 6.66 8.64 4.41
CA ASP A 67 7.98 8.65 3.82
C ASP A 67 8.23 7.38 2.99
N ARG A 68 8.80 7.57 1.80
CA ARG A 68 9.17 6.53 0.82
C ARG A 68 10.58 6.82 0.30
N HIS A 69 11.56 6.57 1.15
CA HIS A 69 12.99 6.75 0.82
C HIS A 69 13.45 5.87 -0.34
N ASP A 70 12.82 4.69 -0.51
CA ASP A 70 13.03 3.78 -1.64
C ASP A 70 12.72 4.46 -2.98
N VAL A 71 11.67 5.29 -3.02
CA VAL A 71 11.24 6.01 -4.22
C VAL A 71 12.25 7.09 -4.59
N ILE A 72 12.79 7.82 -3.61
CA ILE A 72 13.77 8.88 -3.84
C ILE A 72 15.05 8.32 -4.46
N GLN A 73 15.58 7.23 -3.89
CA GLN A 73 16.76 6.56 -4.39
C GLN A 73 16.53 5.95 -5.79
N HIS A 74 15.37 5.33 -6.00
CA HIS A 74 15.04 4.68 -7.28
C HIS A 74 14.80 5.69 -8.41
N CYS A 75 14.12 6.80 -8.12
CA CYS A 75 13.75 7.79 -9.12
C CYS A 75 14.82 8.88 -9.32
N GLY A 76 15.81 8.97 -8.43
CA GLY A 76 16.85 10.00 -8.48
C GLY A 76 16.31 11.41 -8.27
N VAL A 77 15.24 11.57 -7.49
CA VAL A 77 14.60 12.87 -7.19
C VAL A 77 15.15 13.46 -5.90
N SER A 78 14.83 14.72 -5.63
CA SER A 78 15.30 15.44 -4.44
C SER A 78 14.74 14.84 -3.14
N ALA A 79 15.56 14.88 -2.08
CA ALA A 79 15.25 14.27 -0.78
C ALA A 79 14.08 14.94 -0.04
N ASP A 80 13.77 16.20 -0.36
CA ASP A 80 12.59 16.91 0.15
C ASP A 80 11.25 16.30 -0.29
N GLN A 81 11.28 15.46 -1.34
CA GLN A 81 10.11 14.73 -1.83
C GLN A 81 9.90 13.36 -1.16
N VAL A 82 10.68 13.04 -0.12
CA VAL A 82 10.60 11.75 0.60
C VAL A 82 9.18 11.41 1.04
N ARG A 83 8.39 12.42 1.40
CA ARG A 83 7.02 12.25 1.83
C ARG A 83 6.06 12.18 0.64
N CYS A 84 6.21 11.14 -0.17
CA CYS A 84 5.47 10.95 -1.42
C CYS A 84 4.54 9.74 -1.43
N GLY A 85 4.54 8.93 -0.38
CA GLY A 85 3.62 7.81 -0.22
C GLY A 85 2.23 8.27 0.22
N PHE A 86 1.18 7.70 -0.37
CA PHE A 86 -0.20 8.06 -0.06
C PHE A 86 -1.09 6.83 0.14
N SER A 87 -2.18 7.03 0.88
CA SER A 87 -3.29 6.09 1.01
C SER A 87 -4.59 6.88 1.08
N LEU A 88 -5.58 6.48 0.30
CA LEU A 88 -6.89 7.13 0.29
C LEU A 88 -8.01 6.10 0.07
N GLU A 89 -9.11 6.29 0.77
CA GLU A 89 -10.28 5.41 0.64
C GLU A 89 -11.28 5.99 -0.35
N VAL A 90 -11.50 5.30 -1.46
CA VAL A 90 -12.45 5.70 -2.49
C VAL A 90 -13.71 4.89 -2.37
N ARG A 91 -14.84 5.60 -2.39
CA ARG A 91 -16.15 4.98 -2.54
C ARG A 91 -16.51 4.86 -4.02
N LEU A 92 -16.57 3.63 -4.53
CA LEU A 92 -16.98 3.35 -5.90
C LEU A 92 -18.51 3.50 -6.05
N PRO A 93 -18.99 4.35 -6.99
CA PRO A 93 -20.40 4.40 -7.35
C PRO A 93 -20.81 3.14 -8.13
N ARG A 94 -22.11 2.82 -8.13
CA ARG A 94 -22.62 1.65 -8.88
C ARG A 94 -22.44 1.86 -10.37
N GLY A 95 -22.04 0.80 -11.08
CA GLY A 95 -21.82 0.86 -12.53
C GLY A 95 -20.37 1.16 -12.89
N GLU A 96 -20.12 1.43 -14.16
CA GLU A 96 -18.80 1.75 -14.68
C GLU A 96 -18.54 3.25 -14.65
N TRP A 97 -17.41 3.64 -14.09
CA TRP A 97 -17.04 5.05 -13.93
C TRP A 97 -15.55 5.26 -14.20
N PRO A 98 -15.16 6.39 -14.80
CA PRO A 98 -13.77 6.79 -14.86
C PRO A 98 -13.32 7.20 -13.45
N LEU A 99 -12.34 6.48 -12.91
CA LEU A 99 -11.59 6.87 -11.73
C LEU A 99 -10.33 7.60 -12.18
N ARG A 100 -10.16 8.83 -11.71
CA ARG A 100 -8.94 9.62 -11.93
C ARG A 100 -8.23 9.83 -10.60
N ILE A 101 -6.92 9.79 -10.62
CA ILE A 101 -6.07 10.23 -9.52
C ILE A 101 -5.33 11.47 -9.99
N GLU A 102 -5.35 12.49 -9.16
CA GLU A 102 -4.79 13.80 -9.43
C GLU A 102 -3.85 14.19 -8.29
N ALA A 103 -2.70 14.74 -8.62
CA ALA A 103 -1.69 15.17 -7.66
C ALA A 103 -1.44 16.67 -7.78
N SER A 104 -1.10 17.32 -6.67
CA SER A 104 -0.73 18.73 -6.62
C SER A 104 0.52 18.95 -5.77
N ASN A 105 1.37 19.85 -6.23
CA ASN A 105 2.53 20.39 -5.52
C ASN A 105 2.22 21.76 -4.85
N GLY A 106 0.98 22.24 -4.94
CA GLY A 106 0.53 23.54 -4.44
C GLY A 106 0.81 24.73 -5.37
N ALA A 107 1.69 24.58 -6.37
CA ALA A 107 2.04 25.64 -7.31
C ALA A 107 1.21 25.59 -8.60
N ASP A 108 1.01 24.39 -9.17
CA ASP A 108 0.47 24.23 -10.53
C ASP A 108 -0.98 23.72 -10.56
N GLY A 109 -1.69 23.80 -9.43
CA GLY A 109 -3.00 23.17 -9.27
C GLY A 109 -2.92 21.64 -9.30
N TYR A 110 -4.04 20.98 -9.64
CA TYR A 110 -4.10 19.51 -9.70
C TYR A 110 -3.81 19.02 -11.13
N CYS A 111 -2.89 18.07 -11.25
CA CYS A 111 -2.59 17.37 -12.49
C CYS A 111 -3.05 15.91 -12.41
N ILE A 112 -3.65 15.38 -13.49
CA ILE A 112 -4.02 13.96 -13.57
C ILE A 112 -2.74 13.12 -13.68
N VAL A 113 -2.54 12.21 -12.72
CA VAL A 113 -1.39 11.28 -12.70
C VAL A 113 -1.78 9.88 -13.17
N TRP A 114 -3.06 9.52 -13.05
CA TRP A 114 -3.55 8.21 -13.45
C TRP A 114 -5.05 8.23 -13.72
N GLN A 115 -5.50 7.43 -14.69
CA GLN A 115 -6.92 7.24 -14.98
C GLN A 115 -7.21 5.81 -15.40
N LYS A 116 -8.34 5.26 -14.95
CA LYS A 116 -8.87 3.97 -15.41
C LYS A 116 -10.39 3.91 -15.25
N ASN A 117 -11.07 3.20 -16.14
CA ASN A 117 -12.47 2.83 -15.92
C ASN A 117 -12.56 1.69 -14.90
N VAL A 118 -13.38 1.89 -13.88
CA VAL A 118 -13.58 0.94 -12.79
C VAL A 118 -15.06 0.63 -12.65
N VAL A 119 -15.37 -0.62 -12.29
CA VAL A 119 -16.75 -1.08 -12.13
C VAL A 119 -17.05 -1.22 -10.63
N GLY A 120 -17.90 -0.36 -10.11
CA GLY A 120 -18.41 -0.48 -8.76
C GLY A 120 -19.48 -1.56 -8.63
N PRO A 121 -19.84 -1.96 -7.41
CA PRO A 121 -20.66 -3.13 -7.19
C PRO A 121 -22.11 -2.94 -7.63
N ILE A 122 -22.64 -3.99 -8.26
CA ILE A 122 -24.02 -4.03 -8.76
C ILE A 122 -25.00 -4.34 -7.62
N PHE A 123 -24.55 -5.05 -6.56
CA PHE A 123 -25.34 -5.42 -5.38
C PHE A 123 -24.64 -5.02 -4.07
N LEU A 124 -25.40 -4.70 -3.02
CA LEU A 124 -24.86 -4.42 -1.68
C LEU A 124 -24.72 -5.74 -0.92
N SER A 125 -23.50 -6.22 -0.68
CA SER A 125 -23.34 -7.41 0.16
C SER A 125 -23.27 -7.03 1.64
N ALA A 126 -23.87 -7.87 2.50
CA ALA A 126 -23.79 -7.75 3.96
C ALA A 126 -22.34 -7.87 4.51
N ASP A 127 -21.39 -8.29 3.66
CA ASP A 127 -19.95 -8.39 3.99
C ASP A 127 -19.32 -7.02 4.30
N GLU A 128 -19.91 -5.91 3.82
CA GLU A 128 -19.46 -4.53 4.09
C GLU A 128 -19.38 -4.23 5.60
N ARG A 129 -20.26 -4.81 6.43
CA ARG A 129 -20.29 -4.58 7.89
C ARG A 129 -19.22 -5.38 8.64
N ARG A 130 -18.86 -6.58 8.17
CA ARG A 130 -17.80 -7.41 8.77
C ARG A 130 -16.41 -6.84 8.51
N GLN A 131 -16.17 -6.29 7.31
CA GLN A 131 -14.90 -5.63 6.98
C GLN A 131 -14.67 -4.33 7.76
N ARG A 132 -15.74 -3.57 8.11
CA ARG A 132 -15.62 -2.39 8.99
C ARG A 132 -15.10 -2.71 10.39
N ARG A 133 -15.43 -3.87 10.97
CA ARG A 133 -14.85 -4.31 12.25
C ARG A 133 -13.37 -4.70 12.13
N GLY A 134 -12.94 -5.19 10.97
CA GLY A 134 -11.51 -5.33 10.65
C GLY A 134 -10.80 -3.98 10.47
N LYS A 135 -11.53 -2.95 10.04
CA LYS A 135 -11.01 -1.59 9.78
C LYS A 135 -10.61 -0.80 11.03
N THR A 136 -11.15 -1.14 12.20
CA THR A 136 -10.63 -0.59 13.48
C THR A 136 -9.20 -1.06 13.76
N GLN A 137 -8.73 -2.16 13.14
CA GLN A 137 -7.31 -2.56 13.16
C GLN A 137 -6.45 -1.79 12.15
N VAL A 138 -7.03 -1.12 11.15
CA VAL A 138 -6.28 -0.30 10.16
C VAL A 138 -5.85 1.06 10.74
N ALA A 139 -6.41 1.50 11.87
CA ALA A 139 -5.84 2.60 12.65
C ALA A 139 -4.41 2.28 13.17
N ALA A 140 -4.03 0.99 13.23
CA ALA A 140 -2.66 0.59 13.52
C ALA A 140 -1.75 0.63 12.27
N ALA A 141 -2.29 0.64 11.04
CA ALA A 141 -1.48 0.77 9.83
C ALA A 141 -0.79 2.15 9.74
N ASP A 142 -1.38 3.20 10.32
CA ASP A 142 -0.75 4.52 10.46
C ASP A 142 0.46 4.50 11.40
N ARG A 143 0.57 3.51 12.30
CA ARG A 143 1.68 3.38 13.25
C ARG A 143 2.91 2.71 12.64
N PHE A 144 2.80 2.03 11.50
CA PHE A 144 3.91 1.28 10.93
C PHE A 144 4.33 1.85 9.56
N HIS A 145 5.63 1.90 9.30
CA HIS A 145 6.15 1.93 7.93
C HIS A 145 6.36 0.49 7.50
N TRP A 146 5.86 0.08 6.34
CA TRP A 146 6.02 -1.30 5.89
C TRP A 146 6.03 -1.42 4.38
N TRP A 147 6.55 -2.56 3.91
CA TRP A 147 6.57 -2.95 2.50
C TRP A 147 6.54 -4.46 2.37
N LEU A 148 6.06 -4.95 1.22
CA LEU A 148 6.10 -6.36 0.85
C LEU A 148 7.02 -6.56 -0.36
N ASP A 149 8.07 -7.34 -0.17
CA ASP A 149 8.93 -7.83 -1.25
C ASP A 149 8.28 -9.03 -1.97
N ARG A 150 7.48 -9.83 -1.24
CA ARG A 150 6.74 -10.99 -1.77
C ARG A 150 5.36 -11.14 -1.10
N PRO A 151 4.34 -11.64 -1.81
CA PRO A 151 4.38 -12.11 -3.20
C PRO A 151 4.42 -10.96 -4.23
N LEU A 152 5.04 -11.21 -5.37
CA LEU A 152 5.03 -10.27 -6.51
C LEU A 152 3.72 -10.33 -7.32
N ASN A 153 2.96 -11.43 -7.18
CA ASN A 153 1.73 -11.66 -7.92
C ASN A 153 0.67 -12.24 -6.98
N TRP A 154 -0.46 -11.53 -6.86
CA TRP A 154 -1.60 -11.91 -6.02
C TRP A 154 -2.67 -12.71 -6.76
N ASP A 155 -2.60 -12.78 -8.09
CA ASP A 155 -3.58 -13.48 -8.93
C ASP A 155 -3.25 -14.97 -9.11
N LYS A 156 -1.96 -15.32 -8.96
CA LYS A 156 -1.47 -16.71 -9.03
C LYS A 156 -0.73 -17.04 -7.75
N LEU A 157 -1.52 -17.38 -6.73
CA LEU A 157 -1.00 -17.82 -5.46
C LEU A 157 -0.94 -19.35 -5.44
N ASP A 158 0.26 -19.88 -5.23
CA ASP A 158 0.43 -21.29 -4.92
C ASP A 158 -0.17 -21.61 -3.55
N ARG A 159 -0.33 -22.91 -3.24
CA ARG A 159 -0.81 -23.34 -1.91
C ARG A 159 0.08 -22.85 -0.78
N GLU A 160 1.33 -22.56 -1.07
CA GLU A 160 2.26 -21.92 -0.15
C GLU A 160 2.54 -20.51 -0.62
N LEU A 161 2.23 -19.54 0.23
CA LEU A 161 2.40 -18.13 -0.02
C LEU A 161 3.63 -17.63 0.74
N PRO A 162 4.77 -17.39 0.06
CA PRO A 162 5.90 -16.72 0.67
C PRO A 162 5.57 -15.23 0.82
N ILE A 163 5.65 -14.76 2.06
CA ILE A 163 5.40 -13.39 2.45
C ILE A 163 6.71 -12.85 3.01
N CYS A 164 7.27 -11.84 2.36
CA CYS A 164 8.53 -11.22 2.79
C CYS A 164 8.39 -9.72 2.66
N GLY A 165 9.10 -8.98 3.49
CA GLY A 165 9.04 -7.54 3.48
C GLY A 165 9.78 -6.94 4.64
N TRP A 166 9.41 -5.71 4.99
CA TRP A 166 9.91 -5.04 6.17
C TRP A 166 8.81 -4.24 6.85
N CYS A 167 8.92 -4.05 8.16
CA CYS A 167 7.99 -3.26 8.96
C CYS A 167 8.77 -2.52 10.04
N ILE A 168 8.53 -1.24 10.24
CA ILE A 168 9.16 -0.39 11.26
C ILE A 168 8.04 0.29 12.04
N ASP A 169 8.15 0.31 13.36
CA ASP A 169 7.22 1.06 14.21
C ASP A 169 7.60 2.55 14.21
N ARG A 170 6.64 3.43 13.90
CA ARG A 170 6.82 4.88 13.87
C ARG A 170 6.99 5.49 15.26
N VAL A 171 6.52 4.81 16.30
CA VAL A 171 6.79 5.23 17.69
C VAL A 171 8.07 4.59 18.24
N GLU A 172 8.86 3.97 17.36
CA GLU A 172 10.18 3.40 17.66
C GLU A 172 10.18 2.30 18.73
N GLU A 173 9.02 1.73 19.05
CA GLU A 173 8.96 0.54 19.88
C GLU A 173 9.55 -0.67 19.12
N ARG A 174 10.42 -1.42 19.80
CA ARG A 174 11.03 -2.61 19.22
C ARG A 174 9.97 -3.66 18.90
N ILE A 175 9.91 -4.05 17.64
CA ILE A 175 9.12 -5.21 17.22
C ILE A 175 9.88 -6.48 17.57
N THR A 176 9.19 -7.42 18.22
CA THR A 176 9.75 -8.66 18.77
C THR A 176 9.25 -9.92 18.07
N GLY A 177 8.39 -9.79 17.06
CA GLY A 177 7.83 -10.94 16.34
C GLY A 177 6.98 -10.53 15.16
N PHE A 178 6.77 -11.48 14.26
CA PHE A 178 5.94 -11.35 13.07
C PHE A 178 5.11 -12.61 12.85
N ARG A 179 3.88 -12.45 12.38
CA ARG A 179 3.03 -13.57 11.95
C ARG A 179 2.10 -13.14 10.82
N ALA A 180 1.79 -14.11 9.97
CA ALA A 180 0.71 -14.00 9.00
C ALA A 180 -0.51 -14.77 9.53
N ARG A 181 -1.70 -14.21 9.37
CA ARG A 181 -2.96 -14.84 9.72
C ARG A 181 -3.82 -15.00 8.48
N VAL A 182 -4.09 -16.26 8.10
CA VAL A 182 -4.96 -16.59 6.96
C VAL A 182 -6.26 -17.17 7.49
N GLY A 183 -7.32 -16.37 7.46
CA GLY A 183 -8.57 -16.69 8.14
C GLY A 183 -8.38 -16.91 9.64
N ARG A 184 -8.49 -18.17 10.09
CA ARG A 184 -8.28 -18.60 11.49
C ARG A 184 -6.88 -19.20 11.74
N GLN A 185 -6.10 -19.42 10.69
CA GLN A 185 -4.78 -20.05 10.80
C GLN A 185 -3.71 -18.99 11.05
N ILE A 186 -2.77 -19.30 11.94
CA ILE A 186 -1.65 -18.44 12.28
C ILE A 186 -0.37 -19.10 11.81
N PHE A 187 0.41 -18.36 11.02
CA PHE A 187 1.71 -18.75 10.52
C PHE A 187 2.75 -17.82 11.14
N ARG A 188 3.53 -18.36 12.08
CA ARG A 188 4.62 -17.60 12.70
C ARG A 188 5.71 -17.38 11.67
N GLY A 189 6.20 -16.15 11.62
CA GLY A 189 7.32 -15.78 10.79
C GLY A 189 8.50 -15.30 11.61
N THR A 190 9.59 -15.04 10.89
CA THR A 190 10.78 -14.42 11.43
C THR A 190 10.66 -12.92 11.26
N TYR A 191 11.02 -12.18 12.30
CA TYR A 191 11.23 -10.73 12.29
C TYR A 191 12.67 -10.47 12.77
N GLY A 192 13.30 -9.38 12.34
CA GLY A 192 14.70 -9.11 12.69
C GLY A 192 15.67 -9.36 11.53
N ILE A 193 15.17 -9.64 10.32
CA ILE A 193 16.01 -9.93 9.16
C ILE A 193 16.75 -8.65 8.78
N GLN A 194 18.06 -8.79 8.58
CA GLN A 194 18.95 -7.66 8.28
C GLN A 194 18.57 -7.03 6.94
N ARG A 195 18.37 -5.72 6.96
CA ARG A 195 18.03 -4.86 5.83
C ARG A 195 18.92 -3.61 5.90
N ARG A 196 20.18 -3.77 5.48
CA ARG A 196 21.18 -2.70 5.52
C ARG A 196 20.79 -1.50 4.66
N ASP A 197 20.02 -1.76 3.61
CA ASP A 197 19.39 -0.76 2.72
C ASP A 197 18.45 0.19 3.49
N LEU A 198 17.80 -0.28 4.56
CA LEU A 198 16.90 0.55 5.36
C LEU A 198 17.62 1.48 6.33
N ARG A 199 18.91 1.24 6.65
CA ARG A 199 19.67 2.10 7.57
C ARG A 199 19.88 3.50 7.00
N GLY A 200 20.10 3.60 5.69
CA GLY A 200 20.22 4.90 5.01
C GLY A 200 18.86 5.57 4.79
N SER A 201 17.79 4.78 4.74
CA SER A 201 16.43 5.26 4.56
C SER A 201 15.79 5.75 5.86
N PHE A 202 16.10 5.13 6.99
CA PHE A 202 15.55 5.49 8.30
C PHE A 202 16.70 5.68 9.30
N PRO A 203 17.51 6.75 9.14
CA PRO A 203 18.71 6.96 9.95
C PRO A 203 18.38 7.17 11.45
N ASP A 204 17.21 7.74 11.74
CA ASP A 204 16.76 8.03 13.10
C ASP A 204 16.16 6.80 13.81
N SER A 205 15.79 5.75 13.06
CA SER A 205 15.22 4.54 13.64
C SER A 205 16.33 3.55 14.03
N PRO A 206 16.51 3.25 15.33
CA PRO A 206 17.58 2.35 15.78
C PRO A 206 17.41 0.90 15.27
N TYR A 207 16.18 0.51 14.91
CA TYR A 207 15.82 -0.85 14.51
C TYR A 207 15.59 -1.02 13.00
N ALA A 208 15.70 0.04 12.20
CA ALA A 208 15.46 -0.04 10.76
C ALA A 208 16.34 -1.08 10.05
N HIS A 209 17.61 -1.20 10.47
CA HIS A 209 18.57 -2.15 9.90
C HIS A 209 18.18 -3.63 10.10
N CYS A 210 17.24 -3.94 11.00
CA CYS A 210 16.73 -5.29 11.26
C CYS A 210 15.21 -5.38 11.10
N ALA A 211 14.60 -4.49 10.32
CA ALA A 211 13.15 -4.42 10.14
C ALA A 211 12.55 -5.49 9.22
N GLY A 212 13.38 -6.37 8.63
CA GLY A 212 12.92 -7.38 7.69
C GLY A 212 12.10 -8.48 8.35
N PHE A 213 11.09 -8.97 7.65
CA PHE A 213 10.28 -10.12 8.05
C PHE A 213 10.12 -11.14 6.92
N ALA A 214 9.84 -12.39 7.31
CA ALA A 214 9.46 -13.44 6.40
C ALA A 214 8.54 -14.47 7.07
N ALA A 215 7.54 -14.95 6.34
CA ALA A 215 6.72 -16.12 6.70
C ALA A 215 6.31 -16.87 5.44
N THR A 216 6.00 -18.15 5.58
CA THR A 216 5.32 -18.93 4.54
C THR A 216 3.95 -19.33 5.07
N ALA A 217 2.90 -18.82 4.43
CA ALA A 217 1.53 -19.12 4.81
C ALA A 217 0.94 -20.19 3.90
N LYS A 218 0.24 -21.17 4.46
CA LYS A 218 -0.52 -22.14 3.65
C LYS A 218 -1.89 -21.55 3.34
N LEU A 219 -2.23 -21.45 2.06
CA LEU A 219 -3.51 -20.93 1.63
C LEU A 219 -4.54 -22.07 1.61
N PRO A 220 -5.63 -21.95 2.40
CA PRO A 220 -6.72 -22.91 2.31
C PRO A 220 -7.44 -22.77 0.97
N LEU A 221 -8.12 -23.83 0.54
CA LEU A 221 -8.94 -23.80 -0.66
C LEU A 221 -10.06 -22.76 -0.52
N GLY A 222 -10.24 -21.92 -1.54
CA GLY A 222 -11.25 -20.86 -1.57
C GLY A 222 -10.74 -19.50 -1.10
N ARG A 223 -11.66 -18.60 -0.77
CA ARG A 223 -11.33 -17.21 -0.38
C ARG A 223 -10.99 -17.13 1.09
N SER A 224 -9.86 -16.50 1.41
CA SER A 224 -9.45 -16.20 2.79
C SER A 224 -8.92 -14.79 2.91
N THR A 225 -9.01 -14.22 4.12
CA THR A 225 -8.40 -12.94 4.46
C THR A 225 -6.99 -13.17 4.97
N LEU A 226 -6.03 -12.43 4.44
CA LEU A 226 -4.68 -12.32 4.99
C LEU A 226 -4.63 -11.10 5.90
N ALA A 227 -4.07 -11.27 7.10
CA ALA A 227 -3.63 -10.17 7.95
C ALA A 227 -2.17 -10.39 8.34
N LEU A 228 -1.38 -9.34 8.38
CA LEU A 228 0.01 -9.36 8.83
C LEU A 228 0.13 -8.61 10.15
N GLU A 229 0.72 -9.28 11.12
CA GLU A 229 0.74 -8.82 12.50
C GLU A 229 2.18 -8.81 13.04
N VAL A 230 2.55 -7.73 13.71
CA VAL A 230 3.79 -7.61 14.47
C VAL A 230 3.50 -7.69 15.96
N ARG A 231 4.46 -8.17 16.73
CA ARG A 231 4.40 -8.20 18.20
C ARG A 231 5.25 -7.07 18.77
N ASP A 232 4.67 -6.24 19.63
CA ASP A 232 5.43 -5.20 20.34
C ASP A 232 6.22 -5.78 21.54
N VAL A 233 6.94 -4.91 22.26
CA VAL A 233 7.72 -5.31 23.46
C VAL A 233 6.84 -5.77 24.61
N ARG A 234 5.56 -5.39 24.64
CA ARG A 234 4.59 -5.78 25.67
C ARG A 234 3.95 -7.13 25.37
N GLY A 235 4.24 -7.70 24.20
CA GLY A 235 3.70 -8.97 23.74
C GLY A 235 2.37 -8.85 22.99
N GLU A 236 1.90 -7.62 22.76
CA GLU A 236 0.64 -7.37 22.05
C GLU A 236 0.84 -7.51 20.54
N TRP A 237 -0.11 -8.18 19.88
CA TRP A 237 -0.11 -8.36 18.43
C TRP A 237 -0.93 -7.26 17.76
N ARG A 238 -0.31 -6.55 16.81
CA ARG A 238 -0.92 -5.44 16.08
C ARG A 238 -0.87 -5.72 14.59
N SER A 239 -2.00 -5.58 13.90
CA SER A 239 -2.07 -5.72 12.45
C SER A 239 -1.55 -4.46 11.75
N PHE A 240 -0.79 -4.64 10.67
CA PHE A 240 -0.36 -3.55 9.80
C PHE A 240 -0.80 -3.75 8.34
N LEU A 241 -1.30 -4.95 8.00
CA LEU A 241 -1.99 -5.30 6.75
C LEU A 241 -3.15 -6.26 7.05
#